data_AF-A0A498MAQ6-F1
#
_entry.id   AF-A0A498MAQ6-F1
#
_cell.length_a   1.000
_cell.length_b   1.000
_cell.length_c   1.000
_cell.angle_alpha   90.00
_cell.angle_beta   90.00
_cell.angle_gamma   90.00
#
_symmetry.space_group_name_H-M   'P 1'
#
loop_
_entity.id
_entity.type
_entity.pdbx_description
1 polymer ?
#
loop_
_entity_poly.entity_id
_entity_poly.type
_entity_poly.pdbx_seq_one_letter_code
_entity_poly.pdbx_strand_id
1 'polypeptide(L)'
;MNRADLRRLFAACDGNKSGRVEYEDFTSVCRELNVPADEIRTLFNKFDLDGDGYINFNDFSSSFQEVSEALNLALLGNSVQMQKSAWDEFENTLDGDVAFYLGRQWDELREMYEQIHSTSDELLLQQYEDLIKALVAESKEHRMESEQLETSLRRTEELTSSQLVEMEEDLQQQLARTEKRVREEEQKKLDESIAMLQIKHENELADLQTTIERLTKQYQEESKLNSPREDAVKLRAQIRDLMQENEELRSSLVKAQINVSILQVELDRLKNAFTDQKLQHERESDDLKKMVMEYQSYSSQIEFLQFRSIARSYFRKAHGVLLLYDVTSESSFLNVREWVEQIRESTDQDIPMCIIGNKVDLRTKRPEGSCVSTFDGEKLAMAYNALFCEASAKEGTSVIEAVLHLAREVKKNAKLGQRSESQVKLSLHKQKTTLTNCCGV
;
A
#
# COMPACT_ATOMS: atom_id res chain seq x y z
N MET A 1 -20.94 -19.12 45.30
CA MET A 1 -20.91 -19.27 43.83
C MET A 1 -19.48 -19.03 43.36
N ASN A 2 -18.97 -19.77 42.37
CA ASN A 2 -17.60 -19.57 41.88
C ASN A 2 -17.50 -18.30 41.01
N ARG A 3 -16.33 -17.68 40.93
CA ARG A 3 -16.08 -16.45 40.12
C ARG A 3 -16.45 -16.64 38.64
N ALA A 4 -16.40 -17.88 38.14
CA ALA A 4 -16.83 -18.25 36.80
C ALA A 4 -18.35 -18.18 36.61
N ASP A 5 -19.13 -18.59 37.62
CA ASP A 5 -20.60 -18.53 37.59
C ASP A 5 -21.08 -17.08 37.61
N LEU A 6 -20.39 -16.21 38.38
CA LEU A 6 -20.65 -14.78 38.42
C LEU A 6 -20.37 -14.10 37.08
N ARG A 7 -19.31 -14.53 36.37
CA ARG A 7 -19.02 -14.05 35.01
C ARG A 7 -20.09 -14.46 34.02
N ARG A 8 -20.62 -15.69 34.13
CA ARG A 8 -21.71 -16.16 33.28
C ARG A 8 -23.01 -15.38 33.53
N LEU A 9 -23.33 -15.09 34.78
CA LEU A 9 -24.48 -14.25 35.13
C LEU A 9 -24.30 -12.80 34.64
N PHE A 10 -23.11 -12.23 34.81
CA PHE A 10 -22.78 -10.90 34.29
C PHE A 10 -22.92 -10.84 32.76
N ALA A 11 -22.41 -11.85 32.05
CA ALA A 11 -22.54 -11.95 30.60
C ALA A 11 -23.98 -12.17 30.12
N ALA A 12 -24.83 -12.83 30.94
CA ALA A 12 -26.25 -12.94 30.66
C ALA A 12 -26.99 -11.60 30.86
N CYS A 13 -26.47 -10.73 31.74
CA CYS A 13 -27.02 -9.40 31.94
C CYS A 13 -26.53 -8.37 30.91
N ASP A 14 -25.32 -8.55 30.38
CA ASP A 14 -24.70 -7.70 29.35
C ASP A 14 -25.18 -8.10 27.95
N GLY A 15 -26.44 -7.76 27.64
CA GLY A 15 -27.11 -8.12 26.39
C GLY A 15 -26.42 -7.58 25.13
N ASN A 16 -25.69 -6.46 25.24
CA ASN A 16 -24.97 -5.84 24.15
C ASN A 16 -23.47 -6.22 24.10
N LYS A 17 -22.99 -7.05 25.04
CA LYS A 17 -21.59 -7.51 25.17
C LYS A 17 -20.58 -6.37 25.25
N SER A 18 -20.96 -5.24 25.82
CA SER A 18 -20.10 -4.07 25.94
C SER A 18 -19.04 -4.21 27.04
N GLY A 19 -19.15 -5.24 27.89
CA GLY A 19 -18.33 -5.44 29.08
C GLY A 19 -18.80 -4.59 30.28
N ARG A 20 -19.93 -3.89 30.14
CA ARG A 20 -20.56 -3.04 31.16
C ARG A 20 -22.07 -3.25 31.10
N VAL A 21 -22.73 -3.42 32.24
CA VAL A 21 -24.19 -3.58 32.26
C VAL A 21 -24.83 -2.20 32.41
N GLU A 22 -25.59 -1.79 31.39
CA GLU A 22 -26.34 -0.55 31.40
C GLU A 22 -27.64 -0.67 32.21
N TYR A 23 -28.20 0.47 32.61
CA TYR A 23 -29.46 0.50 33.36
C TYR A 23 -30.62 -0.18 32.62
N GLU A 24 -30.69 -0.02 31.30
CA GLU A 24 -31.74 -0.61 30.46
C GLU A 24 -31.61 -2.14 30.37
N ASP A 25 -30.38 -2.64 30.24
CA ASP A 25 -30.06 -4.07 30.23
C ASP A 25 -30.35 -4.70 31.59
N PHE A 26 -29.90 -4.05 32.67
CA PHE A 26 -30.18 -4.48 34.04
C PHE A 26 -31.68 -4.50 34.36
N THR A 27 -32.43 -3.50 33.88
CA THR A 27 -33.88 -3.41 34.07
C THR A 27 -34.61 -4.52 33.32
N SER A 28 -34.15 -4.86 32.11
CA SER A 28 -34.73 -5.93 31.29
C SER A 28 -34.60 -7.29 31.99
N VAL A 29 -33.41 -7.58 32.51
CA VAL A 29 -33.13 -8.82 33.26
C VAL A 29 -33.90 -8.84 34.58
N CYS A 30 -33.96 -7.72 35.31
CA CYS A 30 -34.71 -7.64 36.57
C CYS A 30 -36.22 -7.82 36.37
N ARG A 31 -36.77 -7.38 35.24
CA ARG A 31 -38.18 -7.63 34.88
C ARG A 31 -38.43 -9.10 34.56
N GLU A 32 -37.51 -9.77 33.87
CA GLU A 32 -37.59 -11.21 33.63
C GLU A 32 -37.49 -12.02 34.93
N LEU A 33 -36.75 -11.53 35.91
CA LEU A 33 -36.63 -12.10 37.26
C LEU A 33 -37.76 -11.65 38.22
N ASN A 34 -38.76 -10.93 37.72
CA ASN A 34 -39.97 -10.54 38.45
C ASN A 34 -39.71 -9.59 39.66
N VAL A 35 -38.66 -8.77 39.58
CA VAL A 35 -38.31 -7.76 40.59
C VAL A 35 -39.23 -6.52 40.45
N PRO A 36 -39.79 -5.96 41.55
CA PRO A 36 -40.63 -4.78 41.50
C PRO A 36 -39.90 -3.57 40.90
N ALA A 37 -40.55 -2.83 40.00
CA ALA A 37 -39.94 -1.70 39.28
C ALA A 37 -39.38 -0.60 40.22
N ASP A 38 -39.97 -0.47 41.41
CA ASP A 38 -39.55 0.50 42.43
C ASP A 38 -38.23 0.11 43.11
N GLU A 39 -37.87 -1.18 43.09
CA GLU A 39 -36.64 -1.71 43.69
C GLU A 39 -35.48 -1.78 42.69
N ILE A 40 -35.75 -1.88 41.38
CA ILE A 40 -34.73 -1.99 40.33
C ILE A 40 -33.74 -0.83 40.38
N ARG A 41 -34.23 0.41 40.55
CA ARG A 41 -33.36 1.58 40.61
C ARG A 41 -32.52 1.63 41.87
N THR A 42 -33.06 1.14 42.98
CA THR A 42 -32.35 1.03 44.25
C THR A 42 -31.27 -0.06 44.19
N LEU A 43 -31.55 -1.17 43.50
CA LEU A 43 -30.61 -2.26 43.28
C LEU A 43 -29.49 -1.84 42.32
N PHE A 44 -29.83 -1.17 41.21
CA PHE A 44 -28.83 -0.66 40.27
C PHE A 44 -27.82 0.26 40.96
N ASN A 45 -28.30 1.22 41.75
CA ASN A 45 -27.43 2.12 42.52
C ASN A 45 -26.60 1.42 43.62
N LYS A 46 -26.99 0.21 44.05
CA LYS A 46 -26.19 -0.59 44.98
C LYS A 46 -25.10 -1.40 44.27
N PHE A 47 -25.32 -1.72 43.00
CA PHE A 47 -24.33 -2.39 42.16
C PHE A 47 -23.39 -1.40 41.47
N ASP A 48 -23.79 -0.16 41.24
CA ASP A 48 -22.96 0.92 40.70
C ASP A 48 -22.22 1.63 41.85
N LEU A 49 -21.07 1.07 42.24
CA LEU A 49 -20.31 1.52 43.42
C LEU A 49 -19.52 2.81 43.16
N ASP A 50 -19.08 3.03 41.94
CA ASP A 50 -18.35 4.24 41.54
C ASP A 50 -19.27 5.34 41.01
N GLY A 51 -20.54 5.03 40.77
CA GLY A 51 -21.57 5.98 40.36
C GLY A 51 -21.38 6.47 38.93
N ASP A 52 -20.67 5.69 38.11
CA ASP A 52 -20.37 6.04 36.73
C ASP A 52 -21.56 5.81 35.77
N GLY A 53 -22.66 5.25 36.30
CA GLY A 53 -23.88 4.94 35.56
C GLY A 53 -23.86 3.57 34.88
N TYR A 54 -22.82 2.77 35.09
CA TYR A 54 -22.62 1.44 34.52
C TYR A 54 -22.17 0.45 35.59
N ILE A 55 -22.68 -0.77 35.54
CA ILE A 55 -22.20 -1.83 36.44
C ILE A 55 -21.09 -2.61 35.72
N ASN A 56 -19.86 -2.45 36.17
CA ASN A 56 -18.74 -3.26 35.66
C ASN A 56 -18.64 -4.60 36.41
N PHE A 57 -17.82 -5.53 35.91
CA PHE A 57 -17.70 -6.86 36.51
C PHE A 57 -17.19 -6.83 37.97
N ASN A 58 -16.35 -5.84 38.32
CA ASN A 58 -15.80 -5.72 39.65
C ASN A 58 -16.88 -5.29 40.66
N ASP A 59 -17.70 -4.31 40.28
CA ASP A 59 -18.80 -3.84 41.12
C ASP A 59 -19.91 -4.90 41.24
N PHE A 60 -20.22 -5.57 40.12
CA PHE A 60 -21.11 -6.74 40.11
C PHE A 60 -20.63 -7.79 41.10
N SER A 61 -19.36 -8.22 41.02
CA SER A 61 -18.83 -9.27 41.89
C SER A 61 -18.77 -8.90 43.38
N SER A 62 -18.59 -7.61 43.68
CA SER A 62 -18.46 -7.12 45.05
C SER A 62 -19.82 -7.02 45.75
N SER A 63 -20.82 -6.50 45.04
CA SER A 63 -22.18 -6.31 45.58
C SER A 63 -23.07 -7.55 45.41
N PHE A 64 -22.68 -8.53 44.59
CA PHE A 64 -23.50 -9.73 44.34
C PHE A 64 -23.75 -10.55 45.60
N GLN A 65 -22.78 -10.64 46.51
CA GLN A 65 -22.94 -11.47 47.71
C GLN A 65 -24.01 -10.89 48.66
N GLU A 66 -23.98 -9.57 48.87
CA GLU A 66 -24.97 -8.83 49.68
C GLU A 66 -26.37 -8.83 49.05
N VAL A 67 -26.44 -8.73 47.72
CA VAL A 67 -27.72 -8.63 47.01
C VAL A 67 -28.34 -10.01 46.74
N SER A 68 -27.54 -11.08 46.64
CA SER A 68 -28.02 -12.46 46.45
C SER A 68 -28.85 -12.97 47.63
N GLU A 69 -28.54 -12.51 48.85
CA GLU A 69 -29.34 -12.76 50.06
C GLU A 69 -30.65 -11.97 50.05
N ALA A 70 -30.64 -10.74 49.52
CA ALA A 70 -31.83 -9.89 49.45
C ALA A 70 -32.84 -10.35 48.39
N LEU A 71 -32.37 -10.89 47.26
CA LEU A 71 -33.19 -11.33 46.13
C LEU A 71 -33.57 -12.83 46.17
N ASN A 72 -33.19 -13.55 47.23
CA ASN A 72 -33.52 -14.97 47.42
C ASN A 72 -33.14 -15.85 46.20
N LEU A 73 -32.01 -15.54 45.54
CA LEU A 73 -31.47 -16.27 44.37
C LEU A 73 -30.93 -17.67 44.73
N ALA A 74 -30.94 -18.05 46.01
CA ALA A 74 -30.57 -19.39 46.48
C ALA A 74 -31.43 -20.51 45.86
N LEU A 75 -32.62 -20.20 45.33
CA LEU A 75 -33.47 -21.18 44.63
C LEU A 75 -33.08 -21.42 43.17
N LEU A 76 -32.40 -20.48 42.51
CA LEU A 76 -31.85 -20.66 41.14
C LEU A 76 -30.55 -21.48 41.15
N GLY A 77 -29.81 -21.46 42.26
CA GLY A 77 -28.60 -22.27 42.44
C GLY A 77 -28.84 -23.77 42.60
N ASN A 78 -30.08 -24.19 42.92
CA ASN A 78 -30.42 -25.60 43.11
C ASN A 78 -30.95 -26.30 41.84
N SER A 79 -31.20 -25.59 40.74
CA SER A 79 -31.64 -26.18 39.47
C SER A 79 -30.51 -26.41 38.46
N VAL A 80 -29.25 -26.10 38.81
CA VAL A 80 -28.07 -26.39 37.97
C VAL A 80 -27.20 -27.47 38.64
N GLN A 81 -27.81 -28.61 38.95
CA GLN A 81 -27.10 -29.89 38.81
C GLN A 81 -27.26 -30.34 37.35
N MET A 82 -26.68 -29.58 36.41
CA MET A 82 -26.27 -30.20 35.16
C MET A 82 -25.14 -31.16 35.51
N GLN A 83 -25.23 -32.40 35.04
CA GLN A 83 -24.08 -33.30 35.02
C GLN A 83 -22.90 -32.52 34.42
N LYS A 84 -21.82 -32.32 35.20
CA LYS A 84 -20.55 -31.85 34.64
C LYS A 84 -20.15 -32.85 33.57
N SER A 85 -20.00 -32.39 32.32
CA SER A 85 -19.41 -33.23 31.28
C SER A 85 -17.96 -33.49 31.70
N ALA A 86 -17.41 -34.68 31.41
CA ALA A 86 -16.00 -34.98 31.66
C ALA A 86 -15.07 -33.95 30.98
N TRP A 87 -15.55 -33.34 29.89
CA TRP A 87 -14.91 -32.19 29.24
C TRP A 87 -14.78 -30.96 30.14
N ASP A 88 -15.81 -30.62 30.93
CA ASP A 88 -15.77 -29.46 31.82
C ASP A 88 -14.72 -29.67 32.93
N GLU A 89 -14.49 -30.92 33.36
CA GLU A 89 -13.42 -31.23 34.33
C GLU A 89 -12.03 -31.11 33.70
N PHE A 90 -11.86 -31.58 32.46
CA PHE A 90 -10.62 -31.44 31.72
C PHE A 90 -10.30 -29.97 31.36
N GLU A 91 -11.31 -29.19 30.96
CA GLU A 91 -11.19 -27.76 30.65
C GLU A 91 -10.68 -26.96 31.86
N ASN A 92 -11.12 -27.30 33.07
CA ASN A 92 -10.64 -26.67 34.30
C ASN A 92 -9.16 -26.99 34.62
N THR A 93 -8.59 -28.03 34.02
CA THR A 93 -7.16 -28.35 34.12
C THR A 93 -6.28 -27.57 33.15
N LEU A 94 -6.88 -26.95 32.13
CA LEU A 94 -6.17 -26.11 31.18
C LEU A 94 -6.09 -24.68 31.72
N ASP A 95 -4.88 -24.12 31.73
CA ASP A 95 -4.62 -22.83 32.34
C ASP A 95 -4.95 -21.68 31.36
N GLY A 96 -6.06 -20.98 31.62
CA GLY A 96 -6.51 -19.82 30.85
C GLY A 96 -7.74 -20.07 29.96
N ASP A 97 -8.23 -19.02 29.31
CA ASP A 97 -9.42 -19.07 28.45
C ASP A 97 -9.07 -19.72 27.10
N VAL A 98 -9.06 -21.05 27.04
CA VAL A 98 -8.56 -21.82 25.90
C VAL A 98 -9.40 -21.60 24.64
N ALA A 99 -10.69 -21.32 24.81
CA ALA A 99 -11.60 -20.95 23.73
C ALA A 99 -11.12 -19.70 22.97
N PHE A 100 -10.43 -18.77 23.64
CA PHE A 100 -9.86 -17.57 23.02
C PHE A 100 -8.67 -17.89 22.09
N TYR A 101 -7.86 -18.89 22.41
CA TYR A 101 -6.67 -19.23 21.63
C TYR A 101 -6.98 -20.11 20.42
N LEU A 102 -7.94 -21.03 20.54
CA LEU A 102 -8.24 -22.03 19.51
C LEU A 102 -9.49 -21.72 18.67
N GLY A 103 -10.33 -20.76 19.10
CA GLY A 103 -11.48 -20.28 18.34
C GLY A 103 -12.41 -21.42 17.89
N ARG A 104 -12.70 -21.53 16.58
CA ARG A 104 -13.59 -22.58 16.03
C ARG A 104 -13.06 -24.01 16.17
N GLN A 105 -11.75 -24.19 16.30
CA GLN A 105 -11.16 -25.52 16.48
C GLN A 105 -11.46 -26.07 17.90
N TRP A 106 -11.83 -25.19 18.83
CA TRP A 106 -12.20 -25.55 20.20
C TRP A 106 -13.46 -26.43 20.26
N ASP A 107 -14.46 -26.12 19.42
CA ASP A 107 -15.71 -26.88 19.36
C ASP A 107 -15.48 -28.28 18.76
N GLU A 108 -14.63 -28.38 17.72
CA GLU A 108 -14.27 -29.66 17.08
C GLU A 108 -13.46 -30.57 18.02
N LEU A 109 -12.55 -29.98 18.82
CA LEU A 109 -11.78 -30.72 19.83
C LEU A 109 -12.66 -31.22 20.98
N ARG A 110 -13.64 -30.41 21.39
CA ARG A 110 -14.63 -30.80 22.40
C ARG A 110 -15.48 -32.00 21.94
N GLU A 111 -16.02 -31.93 20.72
CA GLU A 111 -16.84 -33.02 20.18
C GLU A 111 -16.04 -34.32 20.07
N MET A 112 -14.77 -34.23 19.66
CA MET A 112 -13.89 -35.39 19.57
C MET A 112 -13.50 -35.96 20.95
N TYR A 113 -13.29 -35.10 21.96
CA TYR A 113 -13.07 -35.54 23.34
C TYR A 113 -14.27 -36.33 23.87
N GLU A 114 -15.49 -35.81 23.70
CA GLU A 114 -16.71 -36.48 24.15
C GLU A 114 -16.93 -37.83 23.43
N GLN A 115 -16.56 -37.94 22.15
CA GLN A 115 -16.57 -39.20 21.40
C GLN A 115 -15.55 -40.22 21.94
N ILE A 116 -14.32 -39.80 22.22
CA ILE A 116 -13.28 -40.68 22.77
C ILE A 116 -13.64 -41.13 24.18
N HIS A 117 -14.17 -40.22 25.01
CA HIS A 117 -14.63 -40.52 26.36
C HIS A 117 -15.78 -41.55 26.36
N SER A 118 -16.68 -41.48 25.36
CA SER A 118 -17.75 -42.49 25.20
C SER A 118 -17.26 -43.90 24.82
N THR A 119 -16.04 -44.02 24.29
CA THR A 119 -15.43 -45.28 23.85
C THR A 119 -14.72 -46.03 24.99
N SER A 120 -14.57 -45.40 26.17
CA SER A 120 -13.95 -45.97 27.39
C SER A 120 -12.48 -46.41 27.25
N ASP A 121 -11.74 -45.84 26.29
CA ASP A 121 -10.30 -46.09 26.11
C ASP A 121 -9.48 -45.01 26.85
N GLU A 122 -9.02 -45.34 28.06
CA GLU A 122 -8.28 -44.42 28.94
C GLU A 122 -6.92 -43.99 28.36
N LEU A 123 -6.24 -44.88 27.60
CA LEU A 123 -4.93 -44.60 27.01
C LEU A 123 -5.03 -43.60 25.85
N LEU A 124 -6.07 -43.73 25.02
CA LEU A 124 -6.34 -42.82 23.92
C LEU A 124 -6.77 -41.44 24.44
N LEU A 125 -7.58 -41.41 25.51
CA LEU A 125 -7.98 -40.18 26.17
C LEU A 125 -6.77 -39.40 26.70
N GLN A 126 -5.84 -40.08 27.40
CA GLN A 126 -4.65 -39.44 27.94
C GLN A 126 -3.74 -38.86 26.83
N GLN A 127 -3.55 -39.60 25.73
CA GLN A 127 -2.77 -39.09 24.59
C GLN A 127 -3.44 -37.88 23.92
N TYR A 128 -4.76 -37.89 23.84
CA TYR A 128 -5.52 -36.78 23.28
C TYR A 128 -5.46 -35.53 24.17
N GLU A 129 -5.54 -35.72 25.50
CA GLU A 129 -5.36 -34.65 26.47
C GLU A 129 -3.97 -34.00 26.42
N ASP A 130 -2.93 -34.81 26.29
CA ASP A 130 -1.55 -34.32 26.15
C ASP A 130 -1.33 -33.55 24.83
N LEU A 131 -1.98 -33.99 23.74
CA LEU A 131 -1.97 -33.28 22.47
C LEU A 131 -2.68 -31.93 22.55
N ILE A 132 -3.84 -31.85 23.21
CA ILE A 132 -4.54 -30.58 23.42
C ILE A 132 -3.67 -29.63 24.26
N LYS A 133 -3.08 -30.12 25.36
CA LYS A 133 -2.18 -29.31 26.19
C LYS A 133 -0.99 -28.75 25.39
N ALA A 134 -0.37 -29.58 24.54
CA ALA A 134 0.73 -29.16 23.67
C ALA A 134 0.28 -28.11 22.65
N LEU A 135 -0.87 -28.31 21.99
CA LEU A 135 -1.42 -27.39 21.01
C LEU A 135 -1.75 -26.03 21.62
N VAL A 136 -2.33 -26.01 22.82
CA VAL A 136 -2.64 -24.78 23.56
C VAL A 136 -1.36 -24.03 23.95
N ALA A 137 -0.34 -24.75 24.40
CA ALA A 137 0.96 -24.15 24.74
C ALA A 137 1.64 -23.52 23.51
N GLU A 138 1.68 -24.25 22.40
CA GLU A 138 2.26 -23.78 21.12
C GLU A 138 1.47 -22.58 20.55
N SER A 139 0.14 -22.62 20.62
CA SER A 139 -0.71 -21.50 20.19
C SER A 139 -0.49 -20.23 21.03
N LYS A 140 -0.27 -20.39 22.33
CA LYS A 140 0.05 -19.29 23.25
C LYS A 140 1.43 -18.72 22.95
N GLU A 141 2.42 -19.55 22.72
CA GLU A 141 3.79 -19.14 22.36
C GLU A 141 3.81 -18.36 21.04
N HIS A 142 3.22 -18.90 19.98
CA HIS A 142 3.14 -18.21 18.68
C HIS A 142 2.41 -16.86 18.74
N ARG A 143 1.37 -16.76 19.56
CA ARG A 143 0.65 -15.50 19.74
C ARG A 143 1.50 -14.47 20.49
N MET A 144 2.23 -14.89 21.53
CA MET A 144 3.19 -14.00 22.21
C MET A 144 4.32 -13.56 21.27
N GLU A 145 4.88 -14.46 20.47
CA GLU A 145 5.87 -14.12 19.46
C GLU A 145 5.32 -13.13 18.42
N SER A 146 4.09 -13.33 17.96
CA SER A 146 3.42 -12.43 17.02
C SER A 146 3.21 -11.03 17.61
N GLU A 147 2.74 -10.94 18.86
CA GLU A 147 2.59 -9.67 19.58
C GLU A 147 3.96 -8.97 19.78
N GLN A 148 5.02 -9.72 20.10
CA GLN A 148 6.37 -9.18 20.20
C GLN A 148 6.89 -8.66 18.85
N LEU A 149 6.70 -9.43 17.78
CA LEU A 149 7.09 -9.02 16.43
C LEU A 149 6.31 -7.78 15.97
N GLU A 150 5.01 -7.71 16.24
CA GLU A 150 4.17 -6.56 15.91
C GLU A 150 4.64 -5.30 16.65
N THR A 151 4.93 -5.39 17.95
CA THR A 151 5.48 -4.23 18.68
C THR A 151 6.87 -3.83 18.21
N SER A 152 7.72 -4.78 17.81
CA SER A 152 9.04 -4.49 17.24
C SER A 152 8.91 -3.82 15.87
N LEU A 153 8.06 -4.35 14.99
CA LEU A 153 7.78 -3.80 13.68
C LEU A 153 7.27 -2.35 13.81
N ARG A 154 6.29 -2.13 14.68
CA ARG A 154 5.74 -0.79 14.93
C ARG A 154 6.81 0.19 15.40
N ARG A 155 7.71 -0.20 16.30
CA ARG A 155 8.83 0.67 16.72
C ARG A 155 9.78 0.98 15.57
N THR A 156 10.05 0.01 14.71
CA THR A 156 10.91 0.25 13.53
C THR A 156 10.23 1.13 12.49
N GLU A 157 8.92 0.99 12.28
CA GLU A 157 8.13 1.84 11.38
C GLU A 157 8.04 3.27 11.91
N GLU A 158 7.81 3.45 13.21
CA GLU A 158 7.81 4.78 13.84
C GLU A 158 9.20 5.44 13.72
N LEU A 159 10.28 4.68 13.91
CA LEU A 159 11.66 5.18 13.74
C LEU A 159 11.95 5.60 12.30
N THR A 160 11.64 4.73 11.31
CA THR A 160 11.91 5.03 9.90
C THR A 160 11.04 6.17 9.40
N SER A 161 9.77 6.24 9.83
CA SER A 161 8.90 7.36 9.53
C SER A 161 9.45 8.67 10.09
N SER A 162 9.95 8.67 11.32
CA SER A 162 10.60 9.86 11.92
C SER A 162 11.85 10.29 11.14
N GLN A 163 12.70 9.33 10.74
CA GLN A 163 13.90 9.61 9.94
C GLN A 163 13.55 10.21 8.57
N LEU A 164 12.48 9.74 7.93
CA LEU A 164 12.02 10.28 6.65
C LEU A 164 11.56 11.74 6.78
N VAL A 165 10.84 12.07 7.86
CA VAL A 165 10.41 13.45 8.14
C VAL A 165 11.62 14.36 8.37
N GLU A 166 12.61 13.93 9.16
CA GLU A 166 13.83 14.71 9.37
C GLU A 166 14.60 14.96 8.06
N MET A 167 14.74 13.94 7.21
CA MET A 167 15.38 14.09 5.89
C MET A 167 14.59 15.01 4.97
N GLU A 168 13.26 14.98 5.02
CA GLU A 168 12.40 15.87 4.23
C GLU A 168 12.58 17.32 4.67
N GLU A 169 12.59 17.60 5.98
CA GLU A 169 12.82 18.93 6.53
C GLU A 169 14.20 19.49 6.12
N ASP A 170 15.25 18.65 6.20
CA ASP A 170 16.60 19.03 5.79
C ASP A 170 16.68 19.36 4.29
N LEU A 171 16.03 18.55 3.43
CA LEU A 171 15.96 18.80 1.99
C LEU A 171 15.19 20.09 1.66
N GLN A 172 14.05 20.30 2.32
CA GLN A 172 13.27 21.53 2.17
C GLN A 172 14.08 22.76 2.58
N GLN A 173 14.85 22.66 3.67
CA GLN A 173 15.70 23.76 4.13
C GLN A 173 16.85 24.04 3.14
N GLN A 174 17.46 23.00 2.57
CA GLN A 174 18.50 23.17 1.54
C GLN A 174 17.93 23.81 0.27
N LEU A 175 16.76 23.36 -0.19
CA LEU A 175 16.07 23.94 -1.34
C LEU A 175 15.73 25.42 -1.12
N ALA A 176 15.21 25.78 0.06
CA ALA A 176 14.92 27.17 0.38
C ALA A 176 16.19 28.04 0.36
N ARG A 177 17.32 27.52 0.86
CA ARG A 177 18.62 28.22 0.84
C ARG A 177 19.18 28.38 -0.57
N THR A 178 19.06 27.37 -1.43
CA THR A 178 19.52 27.46 -2.83
C THR A 178 18.63 28.38 -3.64
N GLU A 179 17.31 28.30 -3.49
CA GLU A 179 16.35 29.17 -4.16
C GLU A 179 16.55 30.63 -3.80
N LYS A 180 16.77 30.94 -2.51
CA LYS A 180 17.07 32.30 -2.07
C LYS A 180 18.36 32.84 -2.71
N ARG A 181 19.42 32.01 -2.75
CA ARG A 181 20.69 32.39 -3.37
C ARG A 181 20.56 32.68 -4.86
N VAL A 182 19.84 31.81 -5.59
CA VAL A 182 19.59 31.99 -7.03
C VAL A 182 18.78 33.27 -7.27
N ARG A 183 17.73 33.51 -6.48
CA ARG A 183 16.90 34.72 -6.58
C ARG A 183 17.73 36.00 -6.32
N GLU A 184 18.61 35.98 -5.32
CA GLU A 184 19.52 37.11 -5.03
C GLU A 184 20.53 37.35 -6.16
N GLU A 185 21.10 36.29 -6.74
CA GLU A 185 22.01 36.39 -7.89
C GLU A 185 21.33 36.93 -9.15
N GLU A 186 20.10 36.48 -9.44
CA GLU A 186 19.30 36.99 -10.56
C GLU A 186 18.92 38.46 -10.38
N GLN A 187 18.50 38.84 -9.16
CA GLN A 187 18.19 40.22 -8.82
C GLN A 187 19.41 41.12 -9.03
N LYS A 188 20.59 40.68 -8.55
CA LYS A 188 21.84 41.42 -8.71
C LYS A 188 22.21 41.61 -10.19
N LYS A 189 22.06 40.57 -11.03
CA LYS A 189 22.30 40.67 -12.47
C LYS A 189 21.33 41.66 -13.15
N LEU A 190 20.07 41.68 -12.73
CA LEU A 190 19.07 42.63 -13.23
C LEU A 190 19.47 44.07 -12.87
N ASP A 191 19.85 44.30 -11.61
CA ASP A 191 20.25 45.62 -11.12
C ASP A 191 21.52 46.11 -11.83
N GLU A 192 22.50 45.23 -12.05
CA GLU A 192 23.71 45.54 -12.84
C GLU A 192 23.36 45.92 -14.30
N SER A 193 22.42 45.21 -14.91
CA SER A 193 21.95 45.51 -16.27
C SER A 193 21.22 46.86 -16.35
N ILE A 194 20.37 47.16 -15.38
CA ILE A 194 19.66 48.44 -15.29
C ILE A 194 20.66 49.58 -15.11
N ALA A 195 21.64 49.43 -14.22
CA ALA A 195 22.67 50.45 -13.99
C ALA A 195 23.51 50.73 -15.24
N MET A 196 23.89 49.67 -15.98
CA MET A 196 24.59 49.84 -17.26
C MET A 196 23.75 50.58 -18.29
N LEU A 197 22.45 50.28 -18.39
CA LEU A 197 21.54 50.99 -19.30
C LEU A 197 21.36 52.47 -18.91
N GLN A 198 21.29 52.77 -17.61
CA GLN A 198 21.20 54.15 -17.12
C GLN A 198 22.45 54.95 -17.46
N ILE A 199 23.64 54.42 -17.20
CA ILE A 199 24.91 55.07 -17.55
C ILE A 199 24.99 55.32 -19.07
N LYS A 200 24.58 54.35 -19.87
CA LYS A 200 24.54 54.52 -21.33
C LYS A 200 23.59 55.64 -21.74
N HIS A 201 22.39 55.69 -21.15
CA HIS A 201 21.41 56.73 -21.45
C HIS A 201 21.90 58.13 -21.02
N GLU A 202 22.54 58.25 -19.86
CA GLU A 202 23.15 59.51 -19.40
C GLU A 202 24.27 59.99 -20.33
N ASN A 203 25.12 59.08 -20.81
CA ASN A 203 26.16 59.41 -21.78
C ASN A 203 25.56 59.90 -23.11
N GLU A 204 24.52 59.22 -23.63
CA GLU A 204 23.82 59.64 -24.84
C GLU A 204 23.18 61.04 -24.68
N LEU A 205 22.61 61.34 -23.51
CA LEU A 205 22.07 62.67 -23.21
C LEU A 205 23.15 63.75 -23.16
N ALA A 206 24.32 63.46 -22.58
CA ALA A 206 25.45 64.38 -22.54
C ALA A 206 26.00 64.68 -23.95
N ASP A 207 26.14 63.66 -24.79
CA ASP A 207 26.56 63.81 -26.19
C ASP A 207 25.55 64.66 -26.99
N LEU A 208 24.26 64.45 -26.77
CA LEU A 208 23.21 65.28 -27.39
C LEU A 208 23.26 66.73 -26.89
N GLN A 209 23.55 66.98 -25.61
CA GLN A 209 23.69 68.35 -25.10
C GLN A 209 24.89 69.07 -25.72
N THR A 210 26.05 68.42 -25.79
CA THR A 210 27.26 69.02 -26.38
C THR A 210 27.08 69.35 -27.87
N THR A 211 26.39 68.49 -28.62
CA THR A 211 26.08 68.74 -30.03
C THR A 211 25.13 69.92 -30.22
N ILE A 212 24.11 70.07 -29.36
CA ILE A 212 23.21 71.22 -29.36
C ILE A 212 23.98 72.52 -29.07
N GLU A 213 24.86 72.52 -28.06
CA GLU A 213 25.69 73.69 -27.73
C GLU A 213 26.60 74.09 -28.90
N ARG A 214 27.22 73.10 -29.56
CA ARG A 214 28.10 73.34 -30.72
C ARG A 214 27.34 73.98 -31.88
N LEU A 215 26.16 73.45 -32.22
CA LEU A 215 25.32 74.00 -33.28
C LEU A 215 24.84 75.42 -32.95
N THR A 216 24.50 75.68 -31.68
CA THR A 216 24.08 77.00 -31.22
C THR A 216 25.20 78.03 -31.35
N LYS A 217 26.44 77.62 -31.02
CA LYS A 217 27.62 78.48 -31.14
C LYS A 217 27.97 78.77 -32.60
N GLN A 218 27.89 77.78 -33.49
CA GLN A 218 28.07 77.98 -34.93
C GLN A 218 27.06 79.00 -35.50
N TYR A 219 25.79 78.89 -35.10
CA TYR A 219 24.76 79.83 -35.55
C TYR A 219 25.03 81.27 -35.09
N GLN A 220 25.63 81.46 -33.91
CA GLN A 220 26.02 82.78 -33.41
C GLN A 220 27.26 83.34 -34.11
N GLU A 221 28.23 82.50 -34.45
CA GLU A 221 29.46 82.89 -35.13
C GLU A 221 29.23 83.25 -36.60
N GLU A 222 28.35 82.52 -37.30
CA GLU A 222 27.94 82.83 -38.68
C GLU A 222 27.24 84.20 -38.80
N SER A 223 26.65 84.70 -37.70
CA SER A 223 26.02 86.03 -37.69
C SER A 223 27.00 87.21 -37.66
N LYS A 224 28.31 86.98 -37.43
CA LYS A 224 29.20 88.05 -36.95
C LYS A 224 30.34 88.54 -37.85
N LEU A 225 30.73 87.95 -38.99
CA LEU A 225 31.97 88.43 -39.64
C LEU A 225 31.98 88.52 -41.18
N ASN A 226 32.34 89.72 -41.64
CA ASN A 226 32.89 90.06 -42.96
C ASN A 226 34.39 90.40 -42.78
N SER A 227 35.36 89.59 -43.26
CA SER A 227 36.74 90.02 -43.62
C SER A 227 37.67 88.87 -44.11
N PRO A 228 38.12 88.85 -45.39
CA PRO A 228 38.67 87.66 -46.05
C PRO A 228 40.12 87.24 -45.73
N ARG A 229 40.89 88.00 -44.91
CA ARG A 229 42.32 87.69 -44.64
C ARG A 229 42.59 87.10 -43.25
N GLU A 230 41.76 87.42 -42.26
CA GLU A 230 41.73 86.70 -40.97
C GLU A 230 41.15 85.29 -41.13
N ASP A 231 40.20 85.14 -42.05
CA ASP A 231 39.56 83.86 -42.37
C ASP A 231 40.58 82.81 -42.79
N ALA A 232 41.58 83.17 -43.60
CA ALA A 232 42.59 82.23 -44.07
C ALA A 232 43.52 81.69 -42.96
N VAL A 233 43.80 82.50 -41.92
CA VAL A 233 44.64 82.07 -40.79
C VAL A 233 43.82 81.24 -39.80
N LYS A 234 42.58 81.66 -39.52
CA LYS A 234 41.63 80.90 -38.70
C LYS A 234 41.31 79.55 -39.31
N LEU A 235 41.07 79.50 -40.63
CA LEU A 235 40.87 78.25 -41.38
C LEU A 235 42.09 77.32 -41.29
N ARG A 236 43.32 77.83 -41.38
CA ARG A 236 44.52 76.99 -41.22
C ARG A 236 44.70 76.44 -39.81
N ALA A 237 44.34 77.21 -38.78
CA ALA A 237 44.35 76.73 -37.41
C ALA A 237 43.27 75.65 -37.20
N GLN A 238 42.04 75.91 -37.65
CA GLN A 238 40.95 74.93 -37.64
C GLN A 238 41.31 73.63 -38.37
N ILE A 239 41.96 73.71 -39.53
CA ILE A 239 42.41 72.51 -40.25
C ILE A 239 43.41 71.70 -39.41
N ARG A 240 44.32 72.35 -38.67
CA ARG A 240 45.27 71.63 -37.81
C ARG A 240 44.58 70.97 -36.61
N ASP A 241 43.69 71.70 -35.94
CA ASP A 241 42.96 71.17 -34.78
C ASP A 241 42.05 70.01 -35.21
N LEU A 242 41.34 70.15 -36.33
CA LEU A 242 40.53 69.08 -36.92
C LEU A 242 41.38 67.89 -37.37
N MET A 243 42.62 68.09 -37.84
CA MET A 243 43.52 66.98 -38.17
C MET A 243 43.96 66.22 -36.93
N GLN A 244 44.31 66.92 -35.83
CA GLN A 244 44.67 66.29 -34.57
C GLN A 244 43.47 65.50 -33.99
N GLU A 245 42.29 66.10 -33.99
CA GLU A 245 41.05 65.43 -33.57
C GLU A 245 40.76 64.19 -34.43
N ASN A 246 41.00 64.27 -35.74
CA ASN A 246 40.86 63.10 -36.64
C ASN A 246 41.83 61.97 -36.28
N GLU A 247 43.06 62.31 -35.89
CA GLU A 247 44.07 61.33 -35.51
C GLU A 247 43.75 60.66 -34.16
N GLU A 248 43.25 61.44 -33.19
CA GLU A 248 42.75 60.94 -31.90
C GLU A 248 41.51 60.05 -32.07
N LEU A 249 40.55 60.47 -32.90
CA LEU A 249 39.36 59.68 -33.23
C LEU A 249 39.73 58.35 -33.92
N ARG A 250 40.72 58.36 -34.83
CA ARG A 250 41.24 57.13 -35.45
C ARG A 250 41.86 56.19 -34.42
N SER A 251 42.65 56.71 -33.48
CA SER A 251 43.22 55.90 -32.40
C SER A 251 42.12 55.28 -31.52
N SER A 252 41.10 56.06 -31.16
CA SER A 252 39.96 55.58 -30.37
C SER A 252 39.15 54.51 -31.11
N LEU A 253 38.89 54.72 -32.41
CA LEU A 253 38.19 53.76 -33.26
C LEU A 253 38.92 52.42 -33.33
N VAL A 254 40.25 52.42 -33.49
CA VAL A 254 41.05 51.19 -33.51
C VAL A 254 40.98 50.44 -32.17
N LYS A 255 41.02 51.15 -31.03
CA LYS A 255 40.87 50.53 -29.70
C LYS A 255 39.48 49.91 -29.53
N ALA A 256 38.43 50.62 -29.94
CA ALA A 256 37.06 50.11 -29.92
C ALA A 256 36.93 48.86 -30.80
N GLN A 257 37.55 48.86 -31.98
CA GLN A 257 37.57 47.70 -32.88
C GLN A 257 38.21 46.47 -32.24
N ILE A 258 39.35 46.64 -31.55
CA ILE A 258 40.02 45.54 -30.83
C ILE A 258 39.12 45.00 -29.71
N ASN A 259 38.50 45.88 -28.92
CA ASN A 259 37.60 45.47 -27.85
C ASN A 259 36.39 44.69 -28.37
N VAL A 260 35.80 45.13 -29.49
CA VAL A 260 34.71 44.39 -30.15
C VAL A 260 35.17 42.99 -30.57
N SER A 261 36.37 42.86 -31.14
CA SER A 261 36.93 41.55 -31.50
C SER A 261 37.16 40.64 -30.30
N ILE A 262 37.62 41.19 -29.16
CA ILE A 262 37.79 40.42 -27.91
C ILE A 262 36.43 39.93 -27.40
N LEU A 263 35.45 40.83 -27.34
CA LEU A 263 34.09 40.49 -26.89
C LEU A 263 33.43 39.44 -27.80
N GLN A 264 33.68 39.48 -29.11
CA GLN A 264 33.22 38.45 -30.04
C GLN A 264 33.80 37.08 -29.70
N VAL A 265 35.11 37.00 -29.40
CA VAL A 265 35.76 35.75 -29.01
C VAL A 265 35.22 35.23 -27.67
N GLU A 266 35.00 36.11 -26.69
CA GLU A 266 34.39 35.73 -25.41
C GLU A 266 32.96 35.23 -25.57
N LEU A 267 32.16 35.90 -26.42
CA LEU A 267 30.80 35.49 -26.73
C LEU A 267 30.77 34.11 -27.39
N ASP A 268 31.66 33.85 -28.35
CA ASP A 268 31.76 32.54 -29.00
C ASP A 268 32.18 31.45 -28.01
N ARG A 269 33.09 31.76 -27.08
CA ARG A 269 33.49 30.84 -26.02
C ARG A 269 32.32 30.52 -25.08
N LEU A 270 31.58 31.52 -24.63
CA LEU A 270 30.39 31.35 -23.79
C LEU A 270 29.31 30.55 -24.50
N LYS A 271 29.08 30.82 -25.79
CA LYS A 271 28.13 30.08 -26.61
C LYS A 271 28.49 28.61 -26.72
N ASN A 272 29.76 28.29 -26.96
CA ASN A 272 30.24 26.91 -27.02
C ASN A 272 30.09 26.19 -25.67
N ALA A 273 30.45 26.85 -24.57
CA ALA A 273 30.27 26.28 -23.23
C ALA A 273 28.79 26.00 -22.92
N PHE A 274 27.89 26.91 -23.31
CA PHE A 274 26.45 26.72 -23.14
C PHE A 274 25.91 25.57 -24.00
N THR A 275 26.37 25.42 -25.25
CA THR A 275 25.97 24.29 -26.09
C THR A 275 26.46 22.96 -25.53
N ASP A 276 27.68 22.92 -24.98
CA ASP A 276 28.23 21.72 -24.35
C ASP A 276 27.43 21.33 -23.10
N GLN A 277 27.12 22.31 -22.24
CA GLN A 277 26.29 22.08 -21.04
C GLN A 277 24.89 21.60 -21.42
N LYS A 278 24.26 22.20 -22.44
CA LYS A 278 22.95 21.77 -22.93
C LYS A 278 22.98 20.31 -23.39
N LEU A 279 23.99 19.93 -24.17
CA LEU A 279 24.15 18.57 -24.66
C LEU A 279 24.38 17.58 -23.50
N GLN A 280 25.12 18.00 -22.47
CA GLN A 280 25.32 17.19 -21.27
C GLN A 280 24.01 16.96 -20.51
N HIS A 281 23.20 17.99 -20.30
CA HIS A 281 21.90 17.84 -19.65
C HIS A 281 20.93 16.97 -20.46
N GLU A 282 20.95 17.05 -21.79
CA GLU A 282 20.17 16.16 -22.65
C GLU A 282 20.57 14.68 -22.45
N ARG A 283 21.88 14.39 -22.37
CA ARG A 283 22.39 13.04 -22.09
C ARG A 283 21.99 12.54 -20.70
N GLU A 284 22.18 13.36 -19.67
CA GLU A 284 21.80 13.03 -18.29
C GLU A 284 20.30 12.76 -18.16
N SER A 285 19.47 13.56 -18.84
CA SER A 285 18.02 13.34 -18.92
C SER A 285 17.68 12.00 -19.57
N ASP A 286 18.34 11.64 -20.66
CA ASP A 286 18.07 10.38 -21.36
C ASP A 286 18.55 9.16 -20.57
N ASP A 287 19.66 9.27 -19.83
CA ASP A 287 20.10 8.21 -18.92
C ASP A 287 19.16 8.07 -17.72
N LEU A 288 18.63 9.18 -17.17
CA LEU A 288 17.62 9.13 -16.12
C LEU A 288 16.32 8.46 -16.61
N LYS A 289 15.88 8.76 -17.84
CA LYS A 289 14.71 8.07 -18.44
C LYS A 289 14.94 6.57 -18.54
N LYS A 290 16.12 6.11 -18.96
CA LYS A 290 16.45 4.67 -19.01
C LYS A 290 16.39 4.05 -17.61
N MET A 291 16.99 4.70 -16.62
CA MET A 291 16.96 4.22 -15.24
C MET A 291 15.53 4.12 -14.70
N VAL A 292 14.66 5.09 -15.01
CA VAL A 292 13.24 5.05 -14.65
C VAL A 292 12.53 3.86 -15.33
N MET A 293 12.79 3.61 -16.62
CA MET A 293 12.22 2.47 -17.32
C MET A 293 12.68 1.13 -16.72
N GLU A 294 13.96 1.02 -16.36
CA GLU A 294 14.50 -0.16 -15.68
C GLU A 294 13.85 -0.36 -14.31
N TYR A 295 13.73 0.71 -13.51
CA TYR A 295 13.05 0.67 -12.22
C TYR A 295 11.59 0.20 -12.35
N GLN A 296 10.84 0.74 -13.32
CA GLN A 296 9.47 0.31 -13.59
C GLN A 296 9.39 -1.16 -14.00
N SER A 297 10.35 -1.65 -14.78
CA SER A 297 10.46 -3.05 -15.15
C SER A 297 10.71 -3.93 -13.93
N TYR A 298 11.66 -3.57 -13.06
CA TYR A 298 11.95 -4.31 -11.84
C TYR A 298 10.78 -4.29 -10.86
N SER A 299 10.14 -3.14 -10.67
CA SER A 299 8.95 -3.00 -9.81
C SER A 299 7.82 -3.91 -10.30
N SER A 300 7.54 -3.91 -11.61
CA SER A 300 6.53 -4.79 -12.21
C SER A 300 6.87 -6.27 -12.02
N GLN A 301 8.15 -6.64 -12.14
CA GLN A 301 8.61 -8.02 -11.92
C GLN A 301 8.47 -8.43 -10.45
N ILE A 302 8.82 -7.55 -9.50
CA ILE A 302 8.68 -7.82 -8.07
C ILE A 302 7.22 -8.01 -7.69
N GLU A 303 6.33 -7.13 -8.15
CA GLU A 303 4.88 -7.29 -7.93
C GLU A 303 4.39 -8.62 -8.48
N PHE A 304 4.76 -8.96 -9.72
CA PHE A 304 4.40 -10.24 -10.33
C PHE A 304 4.89 -11.44 -9.51
N LEU A 305 6.13 -11.42 -9.02
CA LEU A 305 6.68 -12.49 -8.18
C LEU A 305 6.00 -12.58 -6.81
N GLN A 306 5.66 -11.45 -6.19
CA GLN A 306 4.91 -11.41 -4.93
C GLN A 306 3.49 -11.96 -5.11
N PHE A 307 2.79 -11.58 -6.18
CA PHE A 307 1.46 -12.14 -6.48
C PHE A 307 1.53 -13.66 -6.71
N ARG A 308 2.58 -14.16 -7.37
CA ARG A 308 2.77 -15.61 -7.60
C ARG A 308 3.08 -16.38 -6.31
N SER A 309 3.93 -15.85 -5.43
CA SER A 309 4.28 -16.53 -4.17
C SER A 309 3.07 -16.63 -3.24
N ILE A 310 2.28 -15.54 -3.15
CA ILE A 310 1.05 -15.47 -2.35
C ILE A 310 -0.01 -16.41 -2.93
N ALA A 311 -0.20 -16.43 -4.25
CA ALA A 311 -1.21 -17.26 -4.92
C ALA A 311 -1.07 -18.77 -4.65
N ARG A 312 0.17 -19.29 -4.53
CA ARG A 312 0.41 -20.72 -4.23
C ARG A 312 -0.26 -21.18 -2.94
N SER A 313 -0.25 -20.35 -1.90
CA SER A 313 -0.89 -20.67 -0.61
C SER A 313 -2.41 -20.76 -0.71
N TYR A 314 -3.03 -19.96 -1.59
CA TYR A 314 -4.48 -19.92 -1.80
C TYR A 314 -4.99 -21.12 -2.62
N PHE A 315 -4.18 -21.68 -3.52
CA PHE A 315 -4.61 -22.83 -4.33
C PHE A 315 -4.71 -24.13 -3.53
N ARG A 316 -3.93 -24.30 -2.46
CA ARG A 316 -3.86 -25.56 -1.69
C ARG A 316 -5.20 -26.03 -1.09
N LYS A 317 -6.14 -25.12 -0.81
CA LYS A 317 -7.47 -25.43 -0.24
C LYS A 317 -8.63 -25.13 -1.21
N ALA A 318 -8.35 -24.85 -2.48
CA ALA A 318 -9.38 -24.50 -3.45
C ALA A 318 -10.17 -25.76 -3.87
N HIS A 319 -11.50 -25.66 -3.91
CA HIS A 319 -12.37 -26.73 -4.40
C HIS A 319 -12.70 -26.61 -5.90
N GLY A 320 -12.47 -25.42 -6.47
CA GLY A 320 -12.67 -25.10 -7.87
C GLY A 320 -11.97 -23.78 -8.21
N VAL A 321 -11.53 -23.62 -9.46
CA VAL A 321 -10.80 -22.42 -9.90
C VAL A 321 -11.49 -21.76 -11.08
N LEU A 322 -11.67 -20.44 -10.99
CA LEU A 322 -12.07 -19.58 -12.11
C LEU A 322 -10.83 -18.87 -12.64
N LEU A 323 -10.49 -19.11 -13.90
CA LEU A 323 -9.33 -18.53 -14.55
C LEU A 323 -9.80 -17.59 -15.67
N LEU A 324 -9.53 -16.29 -15.52
CA LEU A 324 -10.06 -15.27 -16.41
C LEU A 324 -8.97 -14.72 -17.33
N TYR A 325 -9.31 -14.48 -18.59
CA TYR A 325 -8.52 -13.68 -19.52
C TYR A 325 -9.37 -12.58 -20.14
N ASP A 326 -8.73 -11.58 -20.73
CA ASP A 326 -9.40 -10.48 -21.43
C ASP A 326 -9.49 -10.81 -22.93
N VAL A 327 -10.70 -10.87 -23.48
CA VAL A 327 -10.90 -11.21 -24.91
C VAL A 327 -10.24 -10.20 -25.86
N THR A 328 -9.94 -8.99 -25.40
CA THR A 328 -9.29 -7.94 -26.18
C THR A 328 -7.76 -7.97 -26.10
N SER A 329 -7.18 -8.85 -25.28
CA SER A 329 -5.74 -8.95 -25.04
C SER A 329 -5.26 -10.38 -25.29
N GLU A 330 -4.60 -10.57 -26.43
CA GLU A 330 -4.00 -11.87 -26.80
C GLU A 330 -2.94 -12.33 -25.79
N SER A 331 -2.14 -11.41 -25.25
CA SER A 331 -1.16 -11.73 -24.22
C SER A 331 -1.80 -12.31 -22.95
N SER A 332 -2.95 -11.79 -22.54
CA SER A 332 -3.70 -12.33 -21.38
C SER A 332 -4.19 -13.76 -21.63
N PHE A 333 -4.58 -14.07 -22.87
CA PHE A 333 -5.01 -15.41 -23.27
C PHE A 333 -3.84 -16.40 -23.33
N LEU A 334 -2.69 -15.99 -23.86
CA LEU A 334 -1.49 -16.84 -23.88
C LEU A 334 -1.01 -17.17 -22.46
N ASN A 335 -1.13 -16.21 -21.53
CA ASN A 335 -0.70 -16.38 -20.15
C ASN A 335 -1.56 -17.39 -19.36
N VAL A 336 -2.77 -17.73 -19.84
CA VAL A 336 -3.64 -18.75 -19.21
C VAL A 336 -2.90 -20.09 -19.06
N ARG A 337 -2.02 -20.44 -20.00
CA ARG A 337 -1.25 -21.69 -19.96
C ARG A 337 -0.34 -21.76 -18.73
N GLU A 338 0.38 -20.68 -18.47
CA GLU A 338 1.30 -20.57 -17.33
C GLU A 338 0.54 -20.62 -15.99
N TRP A 339 -0.67 -20.07 -15.94
CA TRP A 339 -1.55 -20.16 -14.77
C TRP A 339 -2.08 -21.57 -14.54
N VAL A 340 -2.50 -22.28 -15.60
CA VAL A 340 -2.96 -23.67 -15.48
C VAL A 340 -1.85 -24.58 -14.96
N GLU A 341 -0.63 -24.41 -15.45
CA GLU A 341 0.55 -25.17 -14.98
C GLU A 341 0.81 -24.89 -13.50
N GLN A 342 0.83 -23.63 -13.08
CA GLN A 342 1.02 -23.25 -11.67
C GLN A 342 -0.05 -23.80 -10.74
N ILE A 343 -1.32 -23.78 -11.14
CA ILE A 343 -2.41 -24.33 -10.35
C ILE A 343 -2.19 -25.83 -10.16
N ARG A 344 -1.92 -26.56 -11.24
CA ARG A 344 -1.67 -28.01 -11.20
C ARG A 344 -0.46 -28.39 -10.36
N GLU A 345 0.61 -27.60 -10.39
CA GLU A 345 1.80 -27.81 -9.54
C GLU A 345 1.53 -27.53 -8.06
N SER A 346 0.58 -26.63 -7.74
CA SER A 346 0.31 -26.20 -6.37
C SER A 346 -0.78 -27.01 -5.67
N THR A 347 -1.44 -27.92 -6.40
CA THR A 347 -2.62 -28.64 -5.91
C THR A 347 -2.41 -30.15 -6.00
N ASP A 348 -2.53 -30.84 -4.86
CA ASP A 348 -2.34 -32.30 -4.79
C ASP A 348 -3.51 -33.11 -5.38
N GLN A 349 -4.63 -32.45 -5.71
CA GLN A 349 -5.86 -33.06 -6.25
C GLN A 349 -6.25 -32.42 -7.59
N ASP A 350 -6.95 -33.18 -8.44
CA ASP A 350 -7.49 -32.67 -9.71
C ASP A 350 -8.71 -31.77 -9.43
N ILE A 351 -8.47 -30.46 -9.38
CA ILE A 351 -9.48 -29.45 -9.08
C ILE A 351 -10.18 -29.02 -10.37
N PRO A 352 -11.52 -29.03 -10.42
CA PRO A 352 -12.25 -28.56 -11.59
C PRO A 352 -11.96 -27.07 -11.85
N MET A 353 -11.65 -26.76 -13.10
CA MET A 353 -11.28 -25.42 -13.55
C MET A 353 -12.25 -24.91 -14.62
N CYS A 354 -12.54 -23.61 -14.58
CA CYS A 354 -13.32 -22.93 -15.62
C CYS A 354 -12.55 -21.72 -16.15
N ILE A 355 -12.27 -21.73 -17.45
CA ILE A 355 -11.64 -20.65 -18.17
C ILE A 355 -12.73 -19.69 -18.65
N ILE A 356 -12.58 -18.41 -18.34
CA ILE A 356 -13.55 -17.36 -18.66
C ILE A 356 -12.91 -16.30 -19.56
N GLY A 357 -13.47 -16.10 -20.75
CA GLY A 357 -13.19 -14.94 -21.60
C GLY A 357 -14.00 -13.74 -21.12
N ASN A 358 -13.37 -12.82 -20.40
CA ASN A 358 -14.02 -11.62 -19.85
C ASN A 358 -13.93 -10.42 -20.80
N LYS A 359 -14.80 -9.42 -20.60
CA LYS A 359 -14.91 -8.16 -21.37
C LYS A 359 -15.45 -8.33 -22.80
N VAL A 360 -16.39 -9.25 -23.00
CA VAL A 360 -17.00 -9.52 -24.31
C VAL A 360 -17.73 -8.31 -24.89
N ASP A 361 -18.17 -7.38 -24.05
CA ASP A 361 -18.78 -6.09 -24.45
C ASP A 361 -17.85 -5.20 -25.28
N LEU A 362 -16.53 -5.40 -25.18
CA LEU A 362 -15.53 -4.64 -25.93
C LEU A 362 -15.24 -5.25 -27.32
N ARG A 363 -15.64 -6.50 -27.56
CA ARG A 363 -15.42 -7.21 -28.83
C ARG A 363 -16.12 -6.49 -29.99
N THR A 364 -17.33 -5.96 -29.76
CA THR A 364 -18.12 -5.20 -30.75
C THR A 364 -17.56 -3.81 -31.05
N LYS A 365 -16.69 -3.27 -30.18
CA LYS A 365 -16.13 -1.92 -30.30
C LYS A 365 -14.77 -1.89 -30.99
N ARG A 366 -14.19 -3.06 -31.30
CA ARG A 366 -12.86 -3.18 -31.89
C ARG A 366 -12.92 -3.70 -33.33
N PRO A 367 -11.85 -3.48 -34.13
CA PRO A 367 -11.74 -4.04 -35.46
C PRO A 367 -11.86 -5.57 -35.43
N GLU A 368 -12.56 -6.13 -36.43
CA GLU A 368 -12.65 -7.58 -36.63
C GLU A 368 -11.24 -8.20 -36.71
N GLY A 369 -11.01 -9.28 -35.96
CA GLY A 369 -9.73 -9.97 -35.87
C GLY A 369 -8.75 -9.47 -34.79
N SER A 370 -9.03 -8.36 -34.10
CA SER A 370 -8.18 -7.87 -33.00
C SER A 370 -8.44 -8.57 -31.65
N CYS A 371 -9.51 -9.36 -31.54
CA CYS A 371 -9.92 -10.02 -30.29
C CYS A 371 -9.80 -11.54 -30.41
N VAL A 372 -9.45 -12.22 -29.32
CA VAL A 372 -9.30 -13.67 -29.24
C VAL A 372 -10.62 -14.34 -29.58
N SER A 373 -10.69 -15.25 -30.55
CA SER A 373 -11.97 -15.85 -30.96
C SER A 373 -12.56 -16.74 -29.86
N THR A 374 -13.90 -16.87 -29.84
CA THR A 374 -14.62 -17.81 -28.97
C THR A 374 -14.11 -19.24 -29.17
N PHE A 375 -13.89 -19.62 -30.43
CA PHE A 375 -13.39 -20.92 -30.83
C PHE A 375 -12.00 -21.24 -30.25
N ASP A 376 -11.10 -20.26 -30.22
CA ASP A 376 -9.77 -20.45 -29.63
C ASP A 376 -9.84 -20.65 -28.12
N GLY A 377 -10.74 -19.92 -27.44
CA GLY A 377 -11.03 -20.09 -26.02
C GLY A 377 -11.58 -21.47 -25.68
N GLU A 378 -12.56 -21.95 -26.45
CA GLU A 378 -13.13 -23.29 -26.31
C GLU A 378 -12.08 -24.38 -26.54
N LYS A 379 -11.28 -24.25 -27.61
CA LYS A 379 -10.23 -25.21 -27.94
C LYS A 379 -9.17 -25.29 -26.83
N LEU A 380 -8.80 -24.15 -26.23
CA LEU A 380 -7.87 -24.10 -25.11
C LEU A 380 -8.47 -24.81 -23.89
N ALA A 381 -9.73 -24.53 -23.55
CA ALA A 381 -10.41 -25.17 -22.43
C ALA A 381 -10.54 -26.69 -22.62
N MET A 382 -10.89 -27.15 -23.82
CA MET A 382 -10.92 -28.58 -24.14
C MET A 382 -9.55 -29.25 -23.96
N ALA A 383 -8.47 -28.58 -24.35
CA ALA A 383 -7.11 -29.13 -24.21
C ALA A 383 -6.71 -29.34 -22.75
N TYR A 384 -7.19 -28.49 -21.83
CA TYR A 384 -6.91 -28.59 -20.40
C TYR A 384 -7.99 -29.30 -19.59
N ASN A 385 -9.02 -29.86 -20.25
CA ASN A 385 -10.20 -30.45 -19.62
C ASN A 385 -10.91 -29.47 -18.65
N ALA A 386 -10.98 -28.20 -19.06
CA ALA A 386 -11.60 -27.10 -18.34
C ALA A 386 -12.98 -26.76 -18.92
N LEU A 387 -13.85 -26.18 -18.09
CA LEU A 387 -15.09 -25.57 -18.55
C LEU A 387 -14.79 -24.23 -19.24
N PHE A 388 -15.52 -23.86 -20.28
CA PHE A 388 -15.37 -22.56 -20.94
C PHE A 388 -16.64 -21.72 -20.82
N CYS A 389 -16.49 -20.44 -20.52
CA CYS A 389 -17.57 -19.45 -20.58
C CYS A 389 -17.04 -18.11 -21.10
N GLU A 390 -17.87 -17.36 -21.80
CA GLU A 390 -17.62 -15.95 -22.10
C GLU A 390 -18.51 -15.08 -21.22
N ALA A 391 -17.95 -14.04 -20.61
CA ALA A 391 -18.67 -13.17 -19.69
C ALA A 391 -18.33 -11.69 -19.89
N SER A 392 -19.27 -10.81 -19.54
CA SER A 392 -18.98 -9.40 -19.31
C SER A 392 -19.32 -9.07 -17.87
N ALA A 393 -18.30 -8.86 -17.05
CA ALA A 393 -18.50 -8.35 -15.70
C ALA A 393 -19.19 -6.97 -15.68
N LYS A 394 -19.04 -6.17 -16.75
CA LYS A 394 -19.64 -4.84 -16.88
C LYS A 394 -21.14 -4.90 -17.15
N GLU A 395 -21.56 -5.79 -18.04
CA GLU A 395 -22.98 -5.95 -18.40
C GLU A 395 -23.70 -6.99 -17.52
N GLY A 396 -22.94 -7.75 -16.71
CA GLY A 396 -23.45 -8.86 -15.91
C GLY A 396 -23.73 -10.12 -16.73
N THR A 397 -23.46 -10.10 -18.04
CA THR A 397 -23.72 -11.20 -18.97
C THR A 397 -22.90 -12.43 -18.61
N SER A 398 -23.59 -13.57 -18.44
CA SER A 398 -23.02 -14.91 -18.22
C SER A 398 -22.10 -15.07 -16.98
N VAL A 399 -22.06 -14.09 -16.08
CA VAL A 399 -21.29 -14.16 -14.83
C VAL A 399 -21.86 -15.23 -13.90
N ILE A 400 -23.18 -15.22 -13.71
CA ILE A 400 -23.88 -16.17 -12.83
C ILE A 400 -23.79 -17.59 -13.41
N GLU A 401 -23.93 -17.73 -14.72
CA GLU A 401 -23.87 -19.02 -15.40
C GLU A 401 -22.50 -19.68 -15.24
N ALA A 402 -21.41 -18.92 -15.42
CA ALA A 402 -20.05 -19.43 -15.24
C ALA A 402 -19.79 -19.95 -13.81
N VAL A 403 -20.23 -19.20 -12.79
CA VAL A 403 -20.08 -19.62 -11.38
C VAL A 403 -20.93 -20.85 -11.09
N LEU A 404 -22.17 -20.90 -11.59
CA LEU A 404 -23.06 -22.06 -11.40
C LEU A 404 -22.54 -23.31 -12.10
N HIS A 405 -21.95 -23.18 -13.29
CA HIS A 405 -21.36 -24.30 -14.02
C HIS A 405 -20.18 -24.89 -13.25
N LEU A 406 -19.28 -24.06 -12.72
CA LEU A 406 -18.20 -24.54 -11.86
C LEU A 406 -18.75 -25.20 -10.59
N ALA A 407 -19.69 -24.56 -9.88
CA ALA A 407 -20.23 -25.09 -8.62
C ALA A 407 -20.91 -26.47 -8.80
N ARG A 408 -21.56 -26.70 -9.94
CA ARG A 408 -22.14 -28.02 -10.28
C ARG A 408 -21.07 -29.07 -10.48
N GLU A 409 -19.97 -28.74 -11.15
CA GLU A 409 -18.87 -29.69 -11.38
C GLU A 409 -18.11 -30.00 -10.08
N VAL A 410 -17.88 -28.99 -9.24
CA VAL A 410 -17.32 -29.18 -7.88
C VAL A 410 -18.20 -30.15 -7.07
N LYS A 411 -19.52 -29.94 -7.05
CA LYS A 411 -20.45 -30.80 -6.32
C LYS A 411 -20.49 -32.23 -6.86
N LYS A 412 -20.33 -32.42 -8.17
CA LYS A 412 -20.25 -33.74 -8.81
C LYS A 412 -18.97 -34.46 -8.42
N ASN A 413 -17.84 -33.77 -8.41
CA ASN A 413 -16.54 -34.34 -8.02
C ASN A 413 -16.49 -34.67 -6.52
N ALA A 414 -17.09 -33.85 -5.65
CA ALA A 414 -17.21 -34.14 -4.22
C ALA A 414 -18.00 -35.43 -3.94
N LYS A 415 -19.09 -35.70 -4.70
CA LYS A 415 -19.88 -36.93 -4.58
C LYS A 415 -19.15 -38.18 -5.08
N LEU A 416 -18.23 -38.02 -6.03
CA LEU A 416 -17.38 -39.11 -6.52
C LEU A 416 -16.26 -39.44 -5.51
N GLY A 417 -15.69 -38.43 -4.85
CA GLY A 417 -14.69 -38.61 -3.78
C GLY A 417 -15.23 -39.40 -2.58
N GLN A 418 -16.43 -39.07 -2.10
CA GLN A 418 -17.08 -39.79 -0.98
C GLN A 418 -17.38 -41.27 -1.28
N ARG A 419 -17.57 -41.62 -2.56
CA ARG A 419 -17.76 -43.03 -2.98
C ARG A 419 -16.47 -43.85 -2.95
N SER A 420 -15.32 -43.21 -3.15
CA SER A 420 -14.01 -43.87 -3.13
C SER A 420 -13.46 -44.05 -1.71
N GLU A 421 -13.72 -43.11 -0.79
CA GLU A 421 -13.32 -43.24 0.62
C GLU A 421 -14.12 -44.31 1.38
N SER A 422 -15.32 -44.67 0.91
CA SER A 422 -16.14 -45.74 1.48
C SER A 422 -15.60 -47.16 1.17
N GLN A 423 -14.53 -47.30 0.37
CA GLN A 423 -13.85 -48.58 0.11
C GLN A 423 -12.41 -48.55 0.62
N VAL A 424 -12.24 -48.56 1.95
CA VAL A 424 -10.94 -48.86 2.56
C VAL A 424 -10.62 -50.34 2.30
N LYS A 425 -9.78 -50.61 1.29
CA LYS A 425 -9.13 -51.92 1.14
C LYS A 425 -8.03 -52.06 2.19
N LEU A 426 -8.30 -52.81 3.24
CA LEU A 426 -7.30 -53.35 4.16
C LEU A 426 -6.40 -54.34 3.41
N SER A 427 -5.27 -53.87 2.88
CA SER A 427 -4.21 -54.76 2.38
C SER A 427 -3.22 -55.08 3.50
N LEU A 428 -3.43 -56.22 4.16
CA LEU A 428 -2.45 -56.94 4.97
C LEU A 428 -1.39 -57.57 4.05
N HIS A 429 -0.15 -57.05 4.08
CA HIS A 429 1.16 -57.74 3.91
C HIS A 429 2.19 -56.83 3.23
N LYS A 430 3.17 -56.34 3.99
CA LYS A 430 4.50 -55.99 3.45
C LYS A 430 5.45 -57.15 3.74
N GLN A 431 5.70 -57.98 2.73
CA GLN A 431 6.84 -58.90 2.76
C GLN A 431 8.13 -58.10 2.61
N LYS A 432 9.09 -58.36 3.51
CA LYS A 432 10.48 -57.91 3.44
C LYS A 432 11.14 -58.52 2.19
N THR A 433 11.58 -57.69 1.25
CA THR A 433 12.51 -58.12 0.21
C THR A 433 13.94 -57.95 0.72
N THR A 434 14.60 -59.09 0.91
CA THR A 434 16.03 -59.26 1.15
C THR A 434 16.83 -58.87 -0.10
N LEU A 435 17.78 -57.94 0.04
CA LEU A 435 18.79 -57.62 -0.96
C LEU A 435 19.90 -58.68 -0.92
N THR A 436 20.05 -59.45 -1.99
CA THR A 436 21.21 -60.30 -2.26
C THR A 436 22.21 -59.55 -3.13
N ASN A 437 23.35 -59.16 -2.54
CA ASN A 437 24.57 -58.79 -3.27
C ASN A 437 25.39 -60.05 -3.55
N CYS A 438 25.80 -60.24 -4.81
CA CYS A 438 26.89 -61.13 -5.18
C CYS A 438 27.99 -60.33 -5.88
N CYS A 439 29.22 -60.47 -5.38
CA CYS A 439 30.51 -60.05 -5.93
C CYS A 439 30.68 -60.46 -7.41
N GLY A 440 31.50 -59.86 -8.26
CA GLY A 440 32.69 -59.02 -8.07
C GLY A 440 33.83 -59.59 -8.92
N VAL A 441 34.57 -58.74 -9.63
CA VAL A 441 36.00 -58.85 -9.98
C VAL A 441 36.52 -57.43 -10.21
#